data_AF-A0A0M8WBD4-F1
#
_entry.id   AF-A0A0M8WBD4-F1
#
_cell.length_a   1.000
_cell.length_b   1.000
_cell.length_c   1.000
_cell.angle_alpha   90.00
_cell.angle_beta   90.00
_cell.angle_gamma   90.00
#
_symmetry.space_group_name_H-M   'P 1'
#
loop_
_entity.id
_entity.type
_entity.pdbx_description
1 polymer ?
#
loop_
_entity_poly.entity_id
_entity_poly.type
_entity_poly.pdbx_seq_one_letter_code
_entity_poly.pdbx_strand_id
1 'polypeptide(L)'
;MAIGPSAVERWLDLSTQELRAQVTKLVSARLPGDHAVWQAVRRHPALVARIRGVLSGLTASAAGSKDEAMQKVWISKARQALDVTTPPPVKAARKPVVKEAPVPEAPEQVLDFAQPEPQRQPPKVIPTMLFQEPS
;
A
#
# COMPACT_ATOMS: atom_id res chain seq x y z
N MET A 1 -24.03 18.81 4.75
CA MET A 1 -23.04 19.83 5.15
C MET A 1 -21.87 19.72 4.18
N ALA A 2 -21.66 20.73 3.34
CA ALA A 2 -20.58 20.70 2.36
C ALA A 2 -19.24 20.85 3.09
N ILE A 3 -18.29 19.95 2.83
CA ILE A 3 -16.91 20.12 3.30
C ILE A 3 -16.32 21.23 2.43
N GLY A 4 -16.21 22.44 2.98
CA GLY A 4 -15.59 23.58 2.30
C GLY A 4 -14.09 23.67 2.61
N PRO A 5 -13.30 24.42 1.81
CA PRO A 5 -11.86 24.60 2.06
C PRO A 5 -11.56 25.20 3.45
N SER A 6 -12.38 26.13 3.94
CA SER A 6 -12.23 26.69 5.31
C SER A 6 -12.55 25.70 6.43
N ALA A 7 -13.24 24.60 6.12
CA ALA A 7 -13.45 23.52 7.09
C ALA A 7 -12.16 22.69 7.29
N VAL A 8 -11.30 22.62 6.27
CA VAL A 8 -10.04 21.87 6.30
C VAL A 8 -9.06 22.47 7.30
N GLU A 9 -9.02 23.79 7.43
CA GLU A 9 -8.17 24.47 8.41
C GLU A 9 -8.53 24.06 9.85
N ARG A 10 -9.82 23.84 10.12
CA ARG A 10 -10.30 23.34 11.41
C ARG A 10 -9.94 21.88 11.66
N TRP A 11 -9.62 21.09 10.62
CA TRP A 11 -9.28 19.68 10.78
C TRP A 11 -7.93 19.45 11.47
N LEU A 12 -7.07 20.46 11.49
CA LEU A 12 -5.81 20.41 12.24
C LEU A 12 -6.06 20.29 13.74
N ASP A 13 -7.08 20.98 14.23
CA ASP A 13 -7.49 21.02 15.64
C ASP A 13 -8.37 19.82 16.04
N LEU A 14 -8.93 19.10 15.06
CA LEU A 14 -9.79 17.95 15.34
C LEU A 14 -9.03 16.75 15.93
N SER A 15 -9.67 16.11 16.90
CA SER A 15 -9.33 14.79 17.40
C SER A 15 -9.32 13.75 16.28
N THR A 16 -8.51 12.70 16.42
CA THR A 16 -8.37 11.63 15.41
C THR A 16 -9.70 10.95 15.07
N GLN A 17 -10.61 10.80 16.04
CA GLN A 17 -11.93 10.21 15.84
C GLN A 17 -12.82 11.08 14.94
N GLU A 18 -12.86 12.40 15.20
CA GLU A 18 -13.59 13.37 14.40
C GLU A 18 -13.02 13.50 12.99
N LEU A 19 -11.69 13.51 12.88
CA LEU A 19 -11.00 13.49 11.59
C LEU A 19 -11.38 12.25 10.79
N ARG A 20 -11.46 11.07 11.42
CA ARG A 20 -11.91 9.83 10.75
C ARG A 20 -13.34 9.94 10.22
N ALA A 21 -14.26 10.53 10.97
CA ALA A 21 -15.63 10.74 10.52
C ALA A 21 -15.69 11.71 9.33
N GLN A 22 -14.93 12.81 9.38
CA GLN A 22 -14.81 13.79 8.30
C GLN A 22 -14.21 13.16 7.02
N VAL A 23 -13.12 12.40 7.15
CA VAL A 23 -12.47 11.70 6.03
C VAL A 23 -13.40 10.65 5.43
N THR A 24 -14.16 9.91 6.24
CA THR A 24 -15.16 8.97 5.74
C THR A 24 -16.21 9.68 4.88
N LYS A 25 -16.72 10.82 5.36
CA LYS A 25 -17.66 11.67 4.60
C LYS A 25 -17.02 12.20 3.31
N LEU A 26 -15.75 12.60 3.36
CA LEU A 26 -15.00 13.09 2.20
C LEU A 26 -14.85 12.02 1.11
N VAL A 27 -14.48 10.79 1.49
CA VAL A 27 -14.37 9.65 0.57
C VAL A 27 -15.74 9.30 -0.02
N SER A 28 -16.78 9.30 0.82
CA SER A 28 -18.16 9.00 0.39
C SER A 28 -18.75 10.08 -0.54
N ALA A 29 -18.31 11.34 -0.38
CA ALA A 29 -18.70 12.44 -1.26
C ALA A 29 -18.11 12.35 -2.68
N ARG A 30 -17.16 11.43 -2.92
CA ARG A 30 -16.55 11.14 -4.24
C ARG A 30 -16.07 12.40 -4.96
N LEU A 31 -15.44 13.32 -4.23
CA LEU A 31 -14.98 14.59 -4.79
C LEU A 31 -13.86 14.35 -5.82
N PRO A 32 -13.87 15.09 -6.94
CA PRO A 32 -12.81 15.01 -7.94
C PRO A 32 -11.47 15.45 -7.35
N GLY A 33 -10.36 14.92 -7.85
CA GLY A 33 -9.02 15.21 -7.30
C GLY A 33 -8.56 16.67 -7.41
N ASP A 34 -9.22 17.47 -8.24
CA ASP A 34 -8.96 18.92 -8.38
C ASP A 34 -9.82 19.78 -7.42
N HIS A 35 -10.71 19.17 -6.64
CA HIS A 35 -11.62 19.89 -5.77
C HIS A 35 -10.86 20.76 -4.75
N ALA A 36 -11.40 21.96 -4.47
CA ALA A 36 -10.79 22.94 -3.56
C ALA A 36 -10.45 22.39 -2.17
N VAL A 37 -11.19 21.39 -1.70
CA VAL A 37 -10.92 20.67 -0.44
C VAL A 37 -9.60 19.90 -0.50
N TRP A 38 -9.33 19.17 -1.58
CA TRP A 38 -8.06 18.45 -1.73
C TRP A 38 -6.89 19.43 -1.85
N GLN A 39 -7.07 20.53 -2.57
CA GLN A 39 -6.08 21.59 -2.65
C GLN A 39 -5.79 22.19 -1.26
N ALA A 40 -6.84 22.49 -0.48
CA ALA A 40 -6.68 22.98 0.89
C ALA A 40 -5.96 21.96 1.79
N VAL A 41 -6.28 20.67 1.69
CA VAL A 41 -5.59 19.62 2.44
C VAL A 41 -4.11 19.54 2.06
N ARG A 42 -3.77 19.62 0.76
CA ARG A 42 -2.39 19.57 0.27
C ARG A 42 -1.51 20.73 0.77
N ARG A 43 -2.10 21.88 1.12
CA ARG A 43 -1.39 23.01 1.73
C ARG A 43 -0.84 22.70 3.13
N HIS A 44 -1.34 21.65 3.78
CA HIS A 44 -0.95 21.26 5.13
C HIS A 44 -0.34 19.84 5.15
N PRO A 45 0.98 19.68 5.03
CA PRO A 45 1.62 18.35 4.95
C PRO A 45 1.37 17.48 6.18
N ALA A 46 1.26 18.07 7.37
CA ALA A 46 0.90 17.35 8.61
C ALA A 46 -0.51 16.73 8.53
N LEU A 47 -1.46 17.46 7.93
CA LEU A 47 -2.82 16.96 7.73
C LEU A 47 -2.86 15.87 6.66
N VAL A 48 -2.09 16.02 5.58
CA VAL A 48 -1.95 14.98 4.54
C VAL A 48 -1.48 13.65 5.14
N ALA A 49 -0.45 13.67 5.99
CA ALA A 49 0.06 12.47 6.65
C ALA A 49 -1.00 11.82 7.56
N ARG A 50 -1.73 12.63 8.35
CA ARG A 50 -2.83 12.14 9.22
C ARG A 50 -3.95 11.51 8.40
N ILE A 51 -4.40 12.17 7.32
CA ILE A 51 -5.45 11.64 6.44
C ILE A 51 -5.00 10.36 5.76
N ARG A 52 -3.74 10.27 5.29
CA ARG A 52 -3.18 9.03 4.73
C ARG A 52 -3.23 7.87 5.73
N GLY A 53 -2.92 8.12 7.01
CA GLY A 53 -3.06 7.14 8.08
C GLY A 53 -4.50 6.69 8.29
N VAL A 54 -5.44 7.63 8.32
CA VAL A 54 -6.88 7.35 8.43
C VAL A 54 -7.38 6.53 7.23
N LEU A 55 -6.96 6.83 6.01
CA LEU A 55 -7.31 6.09 4.80
C LEU A 55 -6.78 4.65 4.83
N SER A 56 -5.58 4.42 5.38
CA SER A 56 -5.05 3.06 5.61
C SER A 56 -5.95 2.29 6.59
N GLY A 57 -6.36 2.93 7.69
CA GLY A 57 -7.30 2.33 8.65
C GLY A 57 -8.68 2.05 8.07
N LEU A 58 -9.19 2.94 7.20
CA LEU A 58 -10.44 2.72 6.47
C LEU A 58 -10.33 1.55 5.49
N THR A 59 -9.18 1.36 4.85
CA THR A 59 -8.95 0.21 3.96
C THR A 59 -8.99 -1.11 4.73
N ALA A 60 -8.38 -1.15 5.92
CA ALA A 60 -8.43 -2.32 6.80
C ALA A 60 -9.86 -2.59 7.29
N SER A 61 -10.61 -1.55 7.64
CA SER A 61 -12.01 -1.66 8.07
C SER A 61 -12.98 -2.03 6.94
N ALA A 62 -12.61 -1.76 5.68
CA ALA A 62 -13.39 -2.13 4.51
C ALA A 62 -13.31 -3.64 4.21
N ALA A 63 -12.28 -4.32 4.71
CA ALA A 63 -12.12 -5.76 4.54
C ALA A 63 -13.30 -6.51 5.19
N GLY A 64 -14.08 -7.25 4.42
CA GLY A 64 -15.29 -7.94 4.86
C GLY A 64 -16.59 -7.13 4.79
N SER A 65 -16.57 -5.91 4.22
CA SER A 65 -17.79 -5.15 3.94
C SER A 65 -18.43 -5.56 2.60
N LYS A 66 -19.77 -5.45 2.51
CA LYS A 66 -20.55 -5.74 1.29
C LYS A 66 -20.01 -5.03 0.03
N ASP A 67 -19.48 -3.82 0.21
CA ASP A 67 -18.96 -2.96 -0.85
C ASP A 67 -17.42 -2.83 -0.79
N GLU A 68 -16.71 -3.84 -0.27
CA GLU A 68 -15.25 -3.79 -0.06
C GLU A 68 -14.48 -3.31 -1.31
N ALA A 69 -14.75 -3.92 -2.47
CA ALA A 69 -14.06 -3.58 -3.72
C ALA A 69 -14.28 -2.12 -4.11
N MET A 70 -15.51 -1.63 -3.92
CA MET A 70 -15.89 -0.26 -4.25
C MET A 70 -15.27 0.74 -3.27
N GLN A 71 -15.28 0.42 -1.97
CA GLN A 71 -14.61 1.22 -0.95
C GLN A 71 -13.10 1.31 -1.20
N LYS A 72 -12.45 0.21 -1.57
CA LYS A 72 -11.02 0.20 -1.96
C LYS A 72 -10.75 1.13 -3.14
N VAL A 73 -11.62 1.15 -4.16
CA VAL A 73 -11.50 2.07 -5.30
C VAL A 73 -11.62 3.53 -4.85
N TRP A 74 -12.63 3.87 -4.04
CA TRP A 74 -12.82 5.25 -3.57
C TRP A 74 -11.69 5.71 -2.66
N ILE A 75 -11.21 4.86 -1.77
CA ILE A 75 -10.05 5.15 -0.91
C ILE A 75 -8.79 5.32 -1.75
N SER A 76 -8.60 4.51 -2.80
CA SER A 76 -7.47 4.64 -3.73
C SER A 76 -7.54 5.94 -4.54
N LYS A 77 -8.74 6.38 -4.94
CA LYS A 77 -8.95 7.68 -5.60
C LYS A 77 -8.69 8.85 -4.66
N ALA A 78 -9.14 8.76 -3.41
CA ALA A 78 -8.84 9.75 -2.38
C ALA A 78 -7.33 9.84 -2.10
N ARG A 79 -6.62 8.70 -2.04
CA ARG A 79 -5.15 8.68 -1.91
C ARG A 79 -4.46 9.35 -3.09
N GLN A 80 -4.87 9.05 -4.32
CA GLN A 80 -4.35 9.72 -5.51
C GLN A 80 -4.61 11.23 -5.45
N ALA A 81 -5.81 11.65 -5.04
CA ALA A 81 -6.13 13.06 -4.83
C ALA A 81 -5.29 13.74 -3.72
N LEU A 82 -4.63 13.00 -2.83
CA LEU A 82 -3.65 13.58 -1.89
C LEU A 82 -2.24 13.59 -2.45
N ASP A 83 -1.94 12.70 -3.40
CA ASP A 83 -0.60 12.52 -3.97
C ASP A 83 -0.33 13.41 -5.18
N VAL A 84 -1.36 14.01 -5.80
CA VAL A 84 -1.17 15.05 -6.83
C VAL A 84 -0.63 16.34 -6.18
N THR A 85 0.59 16.32 -5.67
CA THR A 85 1.47 17.49 -5.77
C THR A 85 1.88 17.48 -7.23
N THR A 86 1.37 18.39 -8.06
CA THR A 86 1.64 18.39 -9.51
C THR A 86 3.13 18.15 -9.81
N PRO A 87 3.51 17.06 -10.50
CA PRO A 87 4.59 17.11 -11.47
C PRO A 87 3.95 17.26 -12.87
N PRO A 88 4.68 17.74 -13.90
CA PRO A 88 4.17 17.83 -15.27
C PRO A 88 3.62 16.49 -15.75
N PRO A 89 2.79 16.46 -16.82
CA PRO A 89 2.23 15.23 -17.36
C PRO A 89 3.37 14.33 -17.86
N VAL A 90 3.85 13.44 -17.00
CA VAL A 90 4.56 12.25 -17.44
C VAL A 90 3.47 11.40 -18.06
N LYS A 91 3.41 11.53 -19.38
CA LYS A 91 2.69 10.71 -20.32
C LYS A 91 2.49 9.32 -19.75
N ALA A 92 1.26 8.82 -19.87
CA ALA A 92 0.97 7.41 -19.82
C ALA A 92 1.90 6.66 -20.80
N ALA A 93 3.04 6.19 -20.30
CA ALA A 93 3.62 4.94 -20.72
C ALA A 93 2.90 3.89 -19.87
N ARG A 94 1.72 3.39 -20.29
CA ARG A 94 1.69 2.13 -21.05
C ARG A 94 3.00 1.37 -20.84
N LYS A 95 2.95 0.32 -20.01
CA LYS A 95 3.98 -0.70 -19.87
C LYS A 95 4.88 -0.78 -21.12
N PRO A 96 6.18 -0.49 -21.04
CA PRO A 96 7.16 -1.24 -21.80
C PRO A 96 7.40 -2.52 -20.98
N VAL A 97 7.07 -3.73 -21.43
CA VAL A 97 7.80 -4.41 -22.50
C VAL A 97 9.23 -3.88 -22.55
N VAL A 98 10.02 -4.30 -21.56
CA VAL A 98 11.48 -4.33 -21.70
C VAL A 98 11.75 -5.32 -22.83
N LYS A 99 11.91 -4.77 -24.04
CA LYS A 99 12.50 -5.47 -25.17
C LYS A 99 13.50 -4.51 -25.80
N GLU A 100 14.54 -4.21 -25.04
CA GLU A 100 15.82 -3.79 -25.61
C GLU A 100 16.80 -4.92 -25.31
N ALA A 101 16.88 -5.85 -26.26
CA ALA A 101 18.01 -6.73 -26.49
C ALA A 101 18.62 -6.22 -27.82
N PRO A 102 19.96 -6.23 -27.98
CA PRO A 102 20.60 -7.52 -28.23
C PRO A 102 21.98 -7.73 -27.54
N VAL A 103 22.03 -8.82 -26.76
CA VAL A 103 23.09 -9.87 -26.61
C VAL A 103 24.55 -9.51 -26.22
N PRO A 104 25.32 -10.43 -25.58
CA PRO A 104 24.98 -11.76 -25.07
C PRO A 104 25.53 -12.07 -23.66
N GLU A 105 24.75 -12.72 -22.81
CA GLU A 105 25.19 -13.93 -22.07
C GLU A 105 23.95 -14.49 -21.36
N ALA A 106 23.26 -15.36 -22.09
CA ALA A 106 22.43 -16.42 -21.54
C ALA A 106 23.32 -17.34 -20.68
N PRO A 107 22.79 -18.15 -19.72
CA PRO A 107 21.41 -18.64 -19.77
C PRO A 107 20.62 -18.62 -18.43
N GLU A 108 19.34 -18.30 -18.60
CA GLU A 108 18.23 -19.13 -18.12
C GLU A 108 18.15 -19.40 -16.61
N GLN A 109 17.61 -18.43 -15.87
CA GLN A 109 16.79 -18.79 -14.70
C GLN A 109 15.40 -19.20 -15.19
N VAL A 110 15.35 -20.37 -15.80
CA VAL A 110 14.16 -21.21 -15.83
C VAL A 110 13.81 -21.47 -14.36
N LEU A 111 12.75 -20.82 -13.88
CA LEU A 111 12.13 -21.21 -12.63
C LEU A 111 11.35 -22.49 -12.93
N ASP A 112 12.10 -23.59 -13.03
CA ASP A 112 11.59 -24.94 -13.14
C ASP A 112 10.88 -25.29 -11.84
N PHE A 113 9.64 -25.69 -11.97
CA PHE A 113 8.76 -26.08 -10.87
C PHE A 113 9.18 -27.50 -10.44
N ALA A 114 10.26 -27.61 -9.66
CA ALA A 114 10.72 -28.91 -9.13
C ALA A 114 11.07 -28.82 -7.64
N GLN A 115 10.20 -29.44 -6.84
CA GLN A 115 10.49 -30.29 -5.68
C GLN A 115 11.77 -30.01 -4.87
N PRO A 116 11.69 -29.62 -3.58
CA PRO A 116 12.87 -29.41 -2.76
C PRO A 116 13.57 -30.75 -2.46
N GLU A 117 14.67 -31.02 -3.16
CA GLU A 117 15.61 -32.08 -2.81
C GLU A 117 16.52 -31.67 -1.63
N PRO A 118 16.92 -32.62 -0.79
CA PRO A 118 17.28 -32.38 0.61
C PRO A 118 18.68 -31.77 0.78
N GLN A 119 18.75 -30.76 1.65
CA GLN A 119 19.99 -30.12 2.11
C GLN A 119 20.99 -31.15 2.67
N ARG A 120 22.07 -31.42 1.94
CA ARG A 120 23.23 -32.15 2.47
C ARG A 120 23.97 -31.26 3.47
N GLN A 121 23.72 -31.47 4.76
CA GLN A 121 24.58 -30.97 5.83
C GLN A 121 25.95 -31.68 5.80
N PRO A 122 27.05 -30.97 6.13
CA PRO A 122 28.39 -31.57 6.18
C PRO A 122 28.50 -32.58 7.34
N PRO A 123 29.32 -33.65 7.20
CA PRO A 123 29.40 -34.70 8.20
C PRO A 123 30.12 -34.20 9.45
N LYS A 124 29.40 -34.14 10.58
CA LYS A 124 29.99 -33.97 11.89
C LYS A 124 30.20 -35.35 12.51
N VAL A 125 31.45 -35.80 12.46
CA VAL A 125 31.96 -36.99 13.14
C VAL A 125 32.01 -36.70 14.64
N ILE A 126 31.33 -37.50 15.45
CA ILE A 126 31.62 -37.67 16.88
C ILE A 126 31.07 -39.02 17.36
N PRO A 127 31.70 -39.66 18.37
CA PRO A 127 31.97 -41.09 18.39
C PRO A 127 30.97 -41.89 19.22
N THR A 128 30.95 -43.20 18.96
CA THR A 128 30.31 -44.24 19.76
C THR A 128 30.53 -44.05 21.25
N MET A 129 29.45 -44.03 22.03
CA MET A 129 29.49 -44.41 23.43
C MET A 129 28.43 -45.48 23.66
N LEU A 130 28.93 -46.69 23.97
CA LEU A 130 28.17 -47.84 24.45
C LEU A 130 27.21 -47.44 25.56
N PHE A 131 25.95 -47.83 25.44
CA PHE A 131 25.09 -48.00 26.61
C PHE A 131 24.75 -49.48 26.72
N GLN A 132 25.33 -50.12 27.73
CA GLN A 132 25.02 -51.48 28.15
C GLN A 132 23.66 -51.52 28.83
N GLU A 133 22.83 -52.49 28.48
CA GLU A 133 21.59 -52.82 29.17
C GLU A 133 21.92 -53.82 30.28
N PRO A 134 21.58 -53.57 31.56
CA PRO A 134 21.49 -54.65 32.54
C PRO A 134 20.12 -55.32 32.47
N SER A 135 20.17 -56.64 32.73
CA SER A 135 19.12 -57.65 32.58
C SER A 135 17.91 -57.51 33.48
#